data_AF-A0A495JV15-F1
#
_entry.id   AF-A0A495JV15-F1
#
_cell.length_a   1.000
_cell.length_b   1.000
_cell.length_c   1.000
_cell.angle_alpha   90.00
_cell.angle_beta   90.00
_cell.angle_gamma   90.00
#
_symmetry.space_group_name_H-M   'P 1'
#
loop_
_entity.id
_entity.type
_entity.pdbx_description
1 polymer ?
#
loop_
_entity_poly.entity_id
_entity_poly.type
_entity_poly.pdbx_seq_one_letter_code
_entity_poly.pdbx_strand_id
1 'polypeptide(L)'
;MLVMRDENLVGFWDSSPYDYGAMESSWVCLRRDGTGWTAVANTGSAAVSQLTWDCPGDGEVELRYNWTASGSWAPGTPFILAEIDEEGPYDELVRTRYSVGTETPPMEDAPVTALHLDEKVEFIHRFALITRETDHPGPAAED
;
A
#
# COMPACT_ATOMS: atom_id res chain seq x y z
N MET A 1 14.95 22.09 1.14
CA MET A 1 14.01 21.41 2.06
C MET A 1 14.56 20.01 2.22
N LEU A 2 14.97 19.63 3.44
CA LEU A 2 15.35 18.24 3.68
C LEU A 2 14.07 17.42 3.61
N VAL A 3 14.00 16.51 2.64
CA VAL A 3 13.02 15.42 2.58
C VAL A 3 13.28 14.58 3.82
N MET A 4 12.36 14.60 4.77
CA MET A 4 12.45 13.81 6.00
C MET A 4 11.42 12.72 5.89
N ARG A 5 11.87 11.49 5.66
CA ARG A 5 11.02 10.30 5.64
C ARG A 5 11.12 9.58 6.96
N ASP A 6 9.98 9.18 7.51
CA ASP A 6 9.97 8.31 8.68
C ASP A 6 10.27 6.87 8.27
N GLU A 7 11.40 6.34 8.74
CA GLU A 7 11.83 4.96 8.50
C GLU A 7 10.82 3.92 9.03
N ASN A 8 9.93 4.29 9.96
CA ASN A 8 8.86 3.42 10.44
C ASN A 8 7.76 3.17 9.41
N LEU A 9 7.67 3.97 8.35
CA LEU A 9 6.76 3.76 7.22
C LEU A 9 7.33 2.82 6.17
N VAL A 10 8.65 2.62 6.15
CA VAL A 10 9.33 1.78 5.17
C VAL A 10 8.94 0.30 5.39
N GLY A 11 8.46 -0.33 4.33
CA GLY A 11 8.05 -1.72 4.37
C GLY A 11 6.95 -2.05 3.37
N PHE A 12 6.62 -3.34 3.32
CA PHE A 12 5.45 -3.89 2.67
C PHE A 12 4.36 -4.13 3.72
N TRP A 13 3.17 -3.59 3.47
CA TRP A 13 2.04 -3.55 4.36
C TRP A 13 0.81 -4.17 3.68
N ASP A 14 0.04 -4.95 4.44
CA ASP A 14 -1.10 -5.76 3.96
C ASP A 14 -2.33 -5.53 4.84
N SER A 15 -3.48 -5.26 4.24
CA SER A 15 -4.75 -5.10 4.96
C SER A 15 -5.39 -6.42 5.39
N SER A 16 -4.98 -7.56 4.83
CA SER A 16 -5.67 -8.84 4.98
C SER A 16 -6.01 -9.25 6.43
N PRO A 17 -5.18 -8.96 7.46
CA PRO A 17 -5.55 -9.26 8.85
C PRO A 17 -6.75 -8.47 9.40
N TYR A 18 -7.15 -7.39 8.72
CA TYR A 18 -8.24 -6.50 9.09
C TYR A 18 -9.49 -6.65 8.21
N ASP A 19 -9.40 -7.39 7.10
CA ASP A 19 -10.40 -7.43 6.03
C ASP A 19 -11.59 -8.38 6.30
N TYR A 20 -11.95 -8.60 7.58
CA TYR A 20 -13.02 -9.53 7.90
C TYR A 20 -14.38 -9.05 7.36
N GLY A 21 -14.90 -9.78 6.36
CA GLY A 21 -16.13 -9.45 5.66
C GLY A 21 -15.97 -8.40 4.55
N ALA A 22 -14.73 -7.98 4.24
CA ALA A 22 -14.43 -7.12 3.10
C ALA A 22 -14.44 -7.91 1.78
N MET A 23 -14.69 -7.20 0.68
CA MET A 23 -14.69 -7.79 -0.68
C MET A 23 -13.35 -7.65 -1.39
N GLU A 24 -12.42 -6.91 -0.80
CA GLU A 24 -11.13 -6.57 -1.37
C GLU A 24 -10.05 -6.57 -0.29
N SER A 25 -8.82 -6.78 -0.72
CA SER A 25 -7.62 -6.56 0.08
C SER A 25 -6.72 -5.56 -0.61
N SER A 26 -5.95 -4.85 0.20
CA SER A 26 -5.17 -3.71 -0.18
C SER A 26 -3.76 -3.80 0.37
N TRP A 27 -2.83 -3.25 -0.38
CA TRP A 27 -1.41 -3.32 -0.07
C TRP A 27 -0.75 -1.97 -0.29
N VAL A 28 0.28 -1.70 0.51
CA VAL A 28 1.12 -0.52 0.38
C VAL A 28 2.58 -0.95 0.53
N CYS A 29 3.44 -0.49 -0.36
CA CYS A 29 4.88 -0.63 -0.24
C CYS A 29 5.56 0.74 -0.32
N LEU A 30 6.29 1.11 0.73
CA LEU A 30 7.03 2.37 0.80
C LEU A 30 8.52 2.08 0.93
N ARG A 31 9.32 2.55 -0.03
CA ARG A 31 10.77 2.36 -0.08
C ARG A 31 11.52 3.55 0.49
N ARG A 32 12.73 3.32 1.00
CA ARG A 32 13.60 4.37 1.59
C ARG A 32 13.93 5.52 0.63
N ASP A 33 14.05 5.21 -0.65
CA ASP A 33 14.35 6.21 -1.69
C ASP A 33 13.18 7.17 -1.96
N GLY A 34 12.00 6.91 -1.38
CA GLY A 34 10.78 7.70 -1.57
C GLY A 34 9.90 7.23 -2.70
N THR A 35 10.23 6.12 -3.35
CA THR A 35 9.33 5.46 -4.28
C THR A 35 8.41 4.49 -3.51
N GLY A 36 7.29 4.14 -4.12
CA GLY A 36 6.40 3.17 -3.56
C GLY A 36 5.32 2.75 -4.55
N TRP A 37 4.44 1.89 -4.09
CA TRP A 37 3.25 1.50 -4.82
C TRP A 37 2.12 1.16 -3.84
N THR A 38 0.90 1.29 -4.31
CA THR A 38 -0.28 0.71 -3.68
C THR A 38 -0.93 -0.28 -4.62
N ALA A 39 -1.73 -1.17 -4.07
CA ALA A 39 -2.44 -2.14 -4.86
C ALA A 39 -3.73 -2.55 -4.15
N VAL A 40 -4.76 -2.89 -4.92
CA VAL A 40 -6.03 -3.41 -4.42
C VAL A 40 -6.49 -4.55 -5.31
N ALA A 41 -7.06 -5.59 -4.72
CA ALA A 41 -7.61 -6.71 -5.46
C ALA A 41 -8.91 -7.22 -4.81
N ASN A 42 -9.89 -7.54 -5.64
CA ASN A 42 -11.11 -8.24 -5.28
C ASN A 42 -11.27 -9.49 -6.18
N THR A 43 -12.35 -10.26 -6.05
CA THR A 43 -12.52 -11.51 -6.83
C THR A 43 -12.61 -11.34 -8.35
N GLY A 44 -12.84 -10.13 -8.86
CA GLY A 44 -13.03 -9.85 -10.29
C GLY A 44 -11.97 -8.97 -10.92
N SER A 45 -11.29 -8.13 -10.15
CA SER A 45 -10.29 -7.18 -10.68
C SER A 45 -9.23 -6.82 -9.65
N ALA A 46 -8.15 -6.24 -10.14
CA ALA A 46 -7.15 -5.60 -9.33
C ALA A 46 -6.64 -4.31 -9.99
N ALA A 47 -6.04 -3.45 -9.18
CA ALA A 47 -5.32 -2.27 -9.63
C ALA A 47 -4.00 -2.13 -8.85
N VAL A 48 -2.99 -1.55 -9.50
CA VAL A 48 -1.73 -1.13 -8.90
C VAL A 48 -1.47 0.31 -9.29
N SER A 49 -1.00 1.11 -8.34
CA SER A 49 -0.63 2.50 -8.59
C SER A 49 0.80 2.75 -8.11
N GLN A 50 1.62 3.36 -8.97
CA GLN A 50 2.95 3.82 -8.63
C GLN A 50 2.89 5.22 -8.01
N LEU A 51 3.74 5.44 -7.01
CA LEU A 51 3.76 6.70 -6.27
C LEU A 51 5.16 7.10 -5.82
N THR A 52 5.27 8.36 -5.43
CA THR A 52 6.35 8.88 -4.59
C THR A 52 5.79 9.30 -3.24
N TRP A 53 6.61 9.29 -2.19
CA TRP A 53 6.18 9.66 -0.86
C TRP A 53 7.23 10.45 -0.07
N ASP A 54 6.73 11.24 0.88
CA ASP A 54 7.52 12.00 1.85
C ASP A 54 6.70 12.26 3.14
N CYS A 55 7.35 12.72 4.21
CA CYS A 55 6.66 13.21 5.40
C CYS A 55 6.80 14.74 5.48
N PRO A 56 5.79 15.51 5.01
CA PRO A 56 5.87 16.97 4.96
C PRO A 56 5.76 17.63 6.35
N GLY A 57 5.44 16.86 7.39
CA GLY A 57 5.37 17.29 8.79
C GLY A 57 5.29 16.09 9.74
N ASP A 58 5.42 16.35 11.04
CA ASP A 58 5.42 15.30 12.06
C ASP A 58 4.10 14.52 12.09
N GLY A 59 4.20 13.20 11.84
CA GLY A 59 3.06 12.31 11.80
C GLY A 59 2.15 12.51 10.57
N GLU A 60 2.65 13.16 9.51
CA GLU A 60 1.96 13.29 8.23
C GLU A 60 2.73 12.55 7.13
N VAL A 61 2.00 11.90 6.23
CA VAL A 61 2.55 11.30 5.02
C VAL A 61 1.82 11.88 3.80
N GLU A 62 2.59 12.21 2.76
CA GLU A 62 2.08 12.58 1.44
C GLU A 62 2.40 11.46 0.46
N LEU A 63 1.38 10.93 -0.19
CA LEU A 63 1.46 9.96 -1.28
C LEU A 63 1.09 10.68 -2.58
N ARG A 64 2.03 10.76 -3.51
CA ARG A 64 1.82 11.39 -4.81
C ARG A 64 1.90 10.33 -5.89
N TYR A 65 0.73 9.98 -6.41
CA TYR A 65 0.57 9.00 -7.46
C TYR A 65 1.06 9.59 -8.79
N ASN A 66 1.55 8.73 -9.67
CA ASN A 66 2.00 9.16 -11.00
C ASN A 66 1.54 8.24 -12.15
N TRP A 67 1.20 6.98 -11.85
CA TRP A 67 0.73 6.01 -12.83
C TRP A 67 -0.15 4.95 -12.15
N THR A 68 -1.10 4.41 -12.89
CA THR A 68 -1.94 3.29 -12.44
C THR A 68 -2.19 2.31 -13.58
N ALA A 69 -2.37 1.03 -13.25
CA ALA A 69 -2.90 0.01 -14.13
C ALA A 69 -3.93 -0.83 -13.40
N SER A 70 -4.92 -1.31 -14.14
CA SER A 70 -5.96 -2.21 -13.64
C SER A 70 -6.29 -3.29 -14.65
N GLY A 71 -6.81 -4.39 -14.15
CA GLY A 71 -7.28 -5.50 -14.98
C GLY A 71 -7.50 -6.76 -14.15
N SER A 72 -7.31 -7.91 -14.77
CA SER A 72 -7.43 -9.20 -14.10
C SER A 72 -6.14 -9.57 -13.36
N TRP A 73 -6.23 -10.36 -12.29
CA TRP A 73 -5.08 -10.79 -11.50
C TRP A 73 -5.06 -12.29 -11.29
N ALA A 74 -3.86 -12.81 -11.09
CA ALA A 74 -3.63 -14.20 -10.70
C ALA A 74 -3.31 -14.27 -9.19
N PRO A 75 -3.83 -15.28 -8.46
CA PRO A 75 -3.53 -15.47 -7.04
C PRO A 75 -2.02 -15.59 -6.75
N GLY A 76 -1.54 -14.88 -5.73
CA GLY A 76 -0.14 -14.87 -5.29
C GLY A 76 0.12 -13.86 -4.15
N THR A 77 1.32 -13.89 -3.55
CA THR A 77 1.75 -12.88 -2.56
C THR A 77 3.11 -12.29 -2.97
N PRO A 78 3.15 -11.02 -3.41
CA PRO A 78 2.00 -10.19 -3.75
C PRO A 78 1.26 -10.77 -4.96
N PHE A 79 0.03 -10.31 -5.16
CA PHE A 79 -0.71 -10.65 -6.36
C PHE A 79 -0.01 -10.08 -7.60
N ILE A 80 -0.32 -10.61 -8.78
CA ILE A 80 0.22 -10.14 -10.07
C ILE A 80 -0.97 -9.73 -10.95
N LEU A 81 -0.88 -8.57 -11.60
CA LEU A 81 -1.79 -8.23 -12.70
C LEU A 81 -1.50 -9.18 -13.86
N ALA A 82 -2.43 -10.08 -14.14
CA ALA A 82 -2.28 -11.10 -15.17
C ALA A 82 -2.56 -10.51 -16.57
N GLU A 83 -3.54 -9.63 -16.66
CA GLU A 83 -3.87 -8.88 -17.88
C GLU A 83 -4.18 -7.43 -17.49
N ILE A 84 -3.67 -6.48 -18.28
CA ILE A 84 -3.93 -5.05 -18.11
C ILE A 84 -5.03 -4.67 -19.09
N ASP A 85 -6.17 -4.22 -18.53
CA ASP A 85 -7.29 -3.71 -19.31
C ASP A 85 -7.15 -2.20 -19.54
N GLU A 86 -6.69 -1.47 -18.50
CA GLU A 86 -6.51 -0.03 -18.52
C GLU A 86 -5.23 0.36 -17.78
N GLU A 87 -4.46 1.27 -18.36
CA GLU A 87 -3.31 1.90 -17.70
C GLU A 87 -3.16 3.37 -18.13
N GLY A 88 -2.47 4.16 -17.31
CA GLY A 88 -2.19 5.53 -17.67
C GLY A 88 -1.63 6.39 -16.54
N PRO A 89 -1.38 7.68 -16.83
CA PRO A 89 -0.97 8.63 -15.81
C PRO A 89 -2.05 8.76 -14.74
N TYR A 90 -1.62 8.83 -13.48
CA TYR A 90 -2.50 8.99 -12.35
C TYR A 90 -1.99 10.13 -11.47
N ASP A 91 -2.66 11.29 -11.48
CA ASP A 91 -2.23 12.49 -10.75
C ASP A 91 -3.14 12.72 -9.54
N GLU A 92 -3.00 11.86 -8.55
CA GLU A 92 -3.65 11.99 -7.25
C GLU A 92 -2.62 12.31 -6.16
N LEU A 93 -3.06 13.14 -5.20
CA LEU A 93 -2.29 13.46 -4.00
C LEU A 93 -3.12 13.11 -2.77
N VAL A 94 -2.65 12.16 -1.98
CA VAL A 94 -3.22 11.84 -0.68
C VAL A 94 -2.29 12.36 0.41
N ARG A 95 -2.78 13.28 1.25
CA ARG A 95 -2.07 13.74 2.44
C ARG A 95 -2.87 13.37 3.66
N THR A 96 -2.27 12.60 4.56
CA THR A 96 -2.95 12.06 5.73
C THR A 96 -2.03 12.02 6.94
N ARG A 97 -2.62 12.03 8.13
CA ARG A 97 -1.87 11.64 9.32
C ARG A 97 -1.68 10.13 9.35
N TYR A 98 -0.63 9.70 10.01
CA TYR A 98 -0.37 8.29 10.24
C TYR A 98 0.07 8.00 11.68
N SER A 99 -0.09 6.76 12.10
CA SER A 99 0.59 6.22 13.27
C SER A 99 1.04 4.78 13.02
N VAL A 100 2.20 4.41 13.58
CA VAL A 100 2.72 3.05 13.54
C VAL A 100 2.83 2.54 14.97
N GLY A 101 2.25 1.38 15.25
CA GLY A 101 2.19 0.81 16.59
C GLY A 101 1.96 -0.69 16.59
N THR A 102 1.83 -1.27 17.78
CA THR A 102 1.49 -2.69 17.93
C THR A 102 -0.01 -2.84 18.14
N GLU A 103 -0.64 -3.74 17.39
CA GLU A 103 -2.08 -4.05 17.49
C GLU A 103 -2.31 -5.55 17.33
N THR A 104 -3.39 -6.09 17.89
CA THR A 104 -3.86 -7.46 17.59
C THR A 104 -5.08 -7.36 16.65
N PRO A 105 -4.95 -7.73 15.38
CA PRO A 105 -6.07 -7.73 14.44
C PRO A 105 -7.21 -8.67 14.89
N PRO A 106 -8.46 -8.41 14.49
CA PRO A 106 -9.63 -9.13 15.02
C PRO A 106 -9.59 -10.66 14.86
N MET A 107 -8.89 -11.15 13.84
CA MET A 107 -8.81 -12.58 13.50
C MET A 107 -7.45 -13.20 13.79
N GLU A 108 -6.52 -12.42 14.36
CA GLU A 108 -5.16 -12.88 14.66
C GLU A 108 -4.99 -13.10 16.16
N ASP A 109 -4.29 -14.17 16.54
CA ASP A 109 -3.95 -14.43 17.94
C ASP A 109 -2.71 -13.65 18.38
N ALA A 110 -1.85 -13.26 17.43
CA ALA A 110 -0.58 -12.60 17.68
C ALA A 110 -0.64 -11.10 17.35
N PRO A 111 0.00 -10.23 18.14
CA PRO A 111 0.12 -8.82 17.80
C PRO A 111 1.03 -8.61 16.58
N VAL A 112 0.66 -7.67 15.73
CA VAL A 112 1.40 -7.22 14.54
C VAL A 112 1.85 -5.77 14.70
N THR A 113 2.83 -5.36 13.89
CA THR A 113 3.09 -3.93 13.69
C THR A 113 2.05 -3.40 12.70
N ALA A 114 1.25 -2.43 13.13
CA ALA A 114 0.15 -1.85 12.39
C ALA A 114 0.46 -0.42 11.94
N LEU A 115 0.11 -0.10 10.71
CA LEU A 115 0.02 1.24 10.16
C LEU A 115 -1.44 1.67 10.14
N HIS A 116 -1.74 2.83 10.74
CA HIS A 116 -3.04 3.48 10.71
C HIS A 116 -2.94 4.78 9.93
N LEU A 117 -3.91 5.02 9.04
CA LEU A 117 -4.04 6.23 8.23
C LEU A 117 -5.41 6.87 8.49
N ASP A 118 -5.43 8.18 8.73
CA ASP A 118 -6.69 8.93 8.93
C ASP A 118 -7.56 8.91 7.67
N GLU A 119 -6.96 9.12 6.49
CA GLU A 119 -7.62 8.95 5.18
C GLU A 119 -7.45 7.54 4.63
N LYS A 120 -8.38 7.13 3.76
CA LYS A 120 -8.30 5.84 3.09
C LYS A 120 -7.21 5.85 2.04
N VAL A 121 -6.42 4.78 2.01
CA VAL A 121 -5.55 4.42 0.90
C VAL A 121 -6.02 3.07 0.40
N GLU A 122 -6.38 2.98 -0.88
CA GLU A 122 -6.98 1.77 -1.45
C GLU A 122 -8.15 1.24 -0.59
N PHE A 123 -9.10 2.13 -0.29
CA PHE A 123 -10.31 1.85 0.52
C PHE A 123 -10.09 1.52 2.01
N ILE A 124 -8.84 1.38 2.46
CA ILE A 124 -8.48 0.88 3.79
C ILE A 124 -7.72 1.93 4.63
N HIS A 125 -7.91 1.87 5.95
CA HIS A 125 -7.22 2.72 6.93
C HIS A 125 -6.10 1.99 7.69
N ARG A 126 -6.07 0.65 7.66
CA ARG A 126 -5.22 -0.17 8.52
C ARG A 126 -4.49 -1.24 7.74
N PHE A 127 -3.19 -1.33 7.96
CA PHE A 127 -2.34 -2.32 7.34
C PHE A 127 -1.41 -2.95 8.37
N ALA A 128 -1.17 -4.25 8.25
CA ALA A 128 -0.18 -4.97 9.01
C ALA A 128 1.14 -5.02 8.24
N LEU A 129 2.26 -4.82 8.93
CA LEU A 129 3.58 -4.96 8.35
C LEU A 129 3.89 -6.43 8.05
N ILE A 130 4.18 -6.73 6.79
CA ILE A 130 4.67 -8.04 6.36
C ILE A 130 6.19 -8.10 6.45
N THR A 131 6.88 -7.10 5.88
CA THR A 131 8.35 -7.04 5.91
C THR A 131 8.86 -5.60 5.81
N ARG A 132 10.01 -5.34 6.44
CA ARG A 132 10.77 -4.08 6.29
C ARG A 132 11.69 -4.08 5.06
N GLU A 133 11.93 -5.26 4.49
CA GLU A 133 12.71 -5.43 3.27
C GLU A 133 11.80 -5.14 2.06
N THR A 134 12.18 -4.15 1.26
CA THR A 134 11.37 -3.65 0.15
C THR A 134 11.97 -3.96 -1.23
N ASP A 135 12.91 -4.93 -1.27
CA ASP A 135 13.47 -5.51 -2.51
C ASP A 135 12.43 -6.28 -3.34
N HIS A 136 11.18 -6.30 -2.88
CA HIS A 136 10.09 -6.84 -3.67
C HIS A 136 9.86 -5.95 -4.91
N PRO A 137 10.10 -6.44 -6.14
CA PRO A 137 9.63 -5.75 -7.32
C PRO A 137 8.12 -5.61 -7.15
N GLY A 138 7.56 -4.41 -7.28
CA GLY A 138 6.09 -4.27 -7.27
C GLY A 138 5.50 -5.20 -8.33
N PRO A 139 4.19 -5.53 -8.25
CA PRO A 139 3.58 -6.38 -9.28
C PRO A 139 3.92 -5.81 -10.66
N ALA A 140 4.71 -6.58 -11.41
CA ALA A 140 5.22 -6.12 -12.68
C ALA A 140 4.06 -6.12 -13.68
N ALA A 141 3.81 -4.96 -14.29
CA ALA A 141 3.23 -4.93 -15.62
C ALA A 141 4.28 -5.53 -16.55
N GLU A 142 4.10 -6.76 -17.02
CA GLU A 142 4.98 -7.30 -18.04
C GLU A 142 4.78 -6.51 -19.35
N ASP A 143 5.89 -6.15 -20.00
CA ASP A 143 6.02 -5.33 -21.22
C ASP A 143 5.49 -6.05 -22.48
#